data_AF-A0A821DDA1-F1
#
_entry.id   AF-A0A821DDA1-F1
#
_cell.length_a   1.000
_cell.length_b   1.000
_cell.length_c   1.000
_cell.angle_alpha   90.00
_cell.angle_beta   90.00
_cell.angle_gamma   90.00
#
_symmetry.space_group_name_H-M   'P 1'
#
loop_
_entity.id
_entity.type
_entity.pdbx_description
1 polymer ?
#
loop_
_entity_poly.entity_id
_entity_poly.type
_entity_poly.pdbx_seq_one_letter_code
_entity_poly.pdbx_strand_id
1 'polypeptide(L)'
;EDPRTNRHLKHLYDVLEQNDDNEVHDLNPDSIRIDESNEFLHGMKELFKQSTYEEQVRLMMIAPESWGRTALSQWFGARDHQARQSILLRLDKGVLAFPEYTRGNKFLDDD
;
A
#
# COMPACT_ATOMS: atom_id res chain seq x y z
N GLU A 1 25.45 -12.96 -22.42
CA GLU A 1 24.23 -13.02 -21.58
C GLU A 1 23.49 -14.31 -21.91
N ASP A 2 22.95 -15.02 -20.92
CA ASP A 2 22.33 -16.34 -21.14
C ASP A 2 20.84 -16.18 -21.51
N PRO A 3 20.40 -16.64 -22.71
CA PRO A 3 19.01 -16.50 -23.15
C PRO A 3 18.00 -17.34 -22.35
N ARG A 4 18.44 -18.20 -21.43
CA ARG A 4 17.57 -18.97 -20.53
C ARG A 4 17.01 -18.11 -19.40
N THR A 5 17.82 -17.24 -18.81
CA THR A 5 17.44 -16.36 -17.69
C THR A 5 16.31 -15.42 -18.08
N ASN A 6 16.37 -14.86 -19.30
CA ASN A 6 15.37 -13.93 -19.82
C ASN A 6 14.00 -14.60 -20.04
N ARG A 7 13.99 -15.87 -20.48
CA ARG A 7 12.76 -16.67 -20.61
C ARG A 7 12.12 -17.02 -19.26
N HIS A 8 12.93 -17.25 -18.22
CA HIS A 8 12.43 -17.49 -16.87
C HIS A 8 11.87 -16.21 -16.23
N LEU A 9 12.54 -15.06 -16.39
CA LEU A 9 12.00 -13.77 -15.96
C LEU A 9 10.65 -13.46 -16.63
N LYS A 10 10.56 -13.64 -17.96
CA LYS A 10 9.32 -13.40 -18.67
C LYS A 10 8.18 -14.31 -18.16
N HIS A 11 8.44 -15.59 -17.95
CA HIS A 11 7.44 -16.49 -17.37
C HIS A 11 6.98 -16.07 -15.97
N LEU A 12 7.89 -15.53 -15.14
CA LEU A 12 7.52 -14.98 -13.82
C LEU A 12 6.63 -13.73 -13.95
N TYR A 13 6.88 -12.85 -14.92
CA TYR A 13 5.98 -11.73 -15.22
C TYR A 13 4.62 -12.22 -15.73
N ASP A 14 4.60 -13.14 -16.71
CA ASP A 14 3.36 -13.71 -17.26
C ASP A 14 2.51 -14.41 -16.15
N VAL A 15 3.15 -15.06 -15.17
CA VAL A 15 2.49 -15.71 -14.01
C VAL A 15 2.01 -14.69 -12.96
N LEU A 16 2.66 -13.54 -12.83
CA LEU A 16 2.19 -12.46 -11.96
C LEU A 16 1.00 -11.71 -12.58
N GLU A 17 1.01 -11.44 -13.89
CA GLU A 17 -0.13 -10.85 -14.60
C GLU A 17 -1.34 -11.79 -14.63
N GLN A 18 -1.16 -13.10 -14.81
CA GLN A 18 -2.27 -14.07 -14.84
C GLN A 18 -3.01 -14.25 -13.49
N ASN A 19 -2.51 -13.67 -12.40
CA ASN A 19 -3.21 -13.69 -11.11
C ASN A 19 -4.14 -12.48 -10.87
N ASP A 20 -4.07 -11.42 -11.69
CA ASP A 20 -5.00 -10.28 -11.61
C ASP A 20 -6.38 -10.59 -12.25
N ASP A 21 -6.48 -11.58 -13.15
CA ASP A 21 -7.72 -11.93 -13.88
C ASP A 21 -8.62 -12.95 -13.15
N ASN A 22 -8.21 -13.49 -12.00
CA ASN A 22 -9.09 -14.35 -11.21
C ASN A 22 -10.05 -13.50 -10.36
N GLU A 23 -11.15 -13.11 -10.98
CA GLU A 23 -12.34 -12.56 -10.32
C GLU A 23 -12.93 -13.62 -9.36
N VAL A 24 -12.33 -13.74 -8.17
CA VAL A 24 -12.90 -14.53 -7.08
C VAL A 24 -14.15 -13.80 -6.64
N HIS A 25 -15.32 -14.32 -7.04
CA HIS A 25 -16.59 -13.97 -6.43
C HIS A 25 -16.54 -14.34 -4.94
N ASP A 26 -16.09 -13.39 -4.12
CA ASP A 26 -16.03 -13.53 -2.67
C ASP A 26 -17.45 -13.51 -2.12
N LEU A 27 -18.00 -14.72 -1.89
CA LEU A 27 -19.34 -14.95 -1.34
C LEU A 27 -19.42 -14.65 0.17
N ASN A 28 -18.56 -13.77 0.67
CA ASN A 28 -18.60 -13.27 2.03
C ASN A 28 -19.74 -12.24 2.18
N PRO A 29 -20.75 -12.47 3.06
CA PRO A 29 -21.83 -11.52 3.26
C PRO A 29 -21.38 -10.20 3.90
N ASP A 30 -20.19 -10.15 4.50
CA ASP A 30 -19.54 -8.93 5.00
C ASP A 30 -18.62 -8.27 3.94
N SER A 31 -18.65 -8.74 2.68
CA SER A 31 -17.91 -8.13 1.57
C SER A 31 -18.50 -6.78 1.20
N ILE A 32 -17.77 -5.72 1.51
CA ILE A 32 -18.04 -4.35 1.08
C ILE A 32 -18.11 -4.33 -0.46
N ARG A 33 -19.14 -3.68 -1.01
CA ARG A 33 -19.31 -3.61 -2.47
C ARG A 33 -18.16 -2.80 -3.08
N ILE A 34 -17.75 -3.14 -4.30
CA ILE A 34 -16.64 -2.45 -4.98
C ILE A 34 -16.87 -0.92 -5.02
N ASP A 35 -18.11 -0.48 -5.24
CA ASP A 35 -18.49 0.94 -5.23
C ASP A 35 -18.30 1.61 -3.86
N GLU A 36 -18.67 0.93 -2.77
CA GLU A 36 -18.53 1.41 -1.39
C GLU A 36 -17.05 1.48 -0.98
N SER A 37 -16.24 0.50 -1.41
CA SER A 37 -14.78 0.49 -1.23
C SER A 37 -14.11 1.66 -1.98
N ASN A 38 -14.54 1.93 -3.22
CA ASN A 38 -14.07 3.07 -3.99
C ASN A 38 -14.46 4.41 -3.36
N GLU A 39 -15.70 4.57 -2.90
CA GLU A 39 -16.16 5.78 -2.20
C GLU A 39 -15.34 6.03 -0.92
N PHE A 40 -15.09 4.97 -0.14
CA PHE A 40 -14.23 5.03 1.05
C PHE A 40 -12.79 5.46 0.72
N LEU A 41 -12.17 4.87 -0.32
CA LEU A 41 -10.81 5.25 -0.75
C LEU A 41 -10.73 6.68 -1.29
N HIS A 42 -11.80 7.16 -1.94
CA HIS A 42 -11.92 8.57 -2.32
C HIS A 42 -12.05 9.49 -1.09
N GLY A 43 -12.87 9.14 -0.10
CA GLY A 43 -12.97 9.86 1.17
C GLY A 43 -11.62 9.97 1.89
N MET A 44 -10.87 8.87 2.00
CA MET A 44 -9.52 8.89 2.57
C MET A 44 -8.55 9.77 1.78
N LYS A 45 -8.65 9.82 0.46
CA LYS A 45 -7.80 10.67 -0.40
C LYS A 45 -8.09 12.16 -0.20
N GLU A 46 -9.34 12.56 0.03
CA GLU A 46 -9.67 13.95 0.36
C GLU A 46 -9.27 14.34 1.79
N LEU A 47 -9.36 13.40 2.75
CA LEU A 47 -8.81 13.59 4.10
C LEU A 47 -7.28 13.74 4.07
N PHE A 48 -6.58 12.92 3.28
CA PHE A 48 -5.11 12.95 3.14
C PHE A 48 -4.60 14.33 2.72
N LYS A 49 -5.27 14.98 1.76
CA LYS A 49 -4.90 16.34 1.28
C LYS A 49 -4.97 17.42 2.36
N GLN A 50 -5.82 17.22 3.37
CA GLN A 50 -6.06 18.17 4.47
C GLN A 50 -5.32 17.78 5.75
N SER A 51 -4.66 16.62 5.75
CA SER A 51 -4.02 16.01 6.91
C SER A 51 -2.58 16.50 7.13
N THR A 52 -2.09 16.39 8.35
CA THR A 52 -0.66 16.58 8.65
C THR A 52 0.17 15.44 8.08
N TYR A 53 1.50 15.58 8.04
CA TYR A 53 2.42 14.57 7.51
C TYR A 53 2.27 13.22 8.22
N GLU A 54 2.01 13.25 9.53
CA GLU A 54 1.81 12.09 10.38
C GLU A 54 0.50 11.36 10.04
N GLU A 55 -0.59 12.10 9.94
CA GLU A 55 -1.91 11.55 9.63
C GLU A 55 -1.99 11.09 8.16
N GLN A 56 -1.26 11.74 7.24
CA GLN A 56 -1.05 11.24 5.88
C GLN A 56 -0.43 9.84 5.84
N VAL A 57 0.58 9.58 6.69
CA VAL A 57 1.19 8.24 6.80
C VAL A 57 0.21 7.24 7.41
N ARG A 58 -0.60 7.61 8.41
CA ARG A 58 -1.71 6.77 8.90
C ARG A 58 -2.69 6.42 7.79
N LEU A 59 -3.22 7.39 7.07
CA LEU A 59 -4.30 7.14 6.12
C LEU A 59 -3.86 6.14 5.04
N MET A 60 -2.60 6.19 4.63
CA MET A 60 -2.00 5.18 3.72
C MET A 60 -1.82 3.79 4.35
N MET A 61 -1.90 3.62 5.67
CA MET A 61 -1.92 2.31 6.34
C MET A 61 -3.27 1.59 6.21
N ILE A 62 -4.34 2.30 5.85
CA ILE A 62 -5.71 1.75 5.74
C ILE A 62 -6.03 1.30 4.29
N ALA A 63 -5.25 1.77 3.30
CA ALA A 63 -5.37 1.34 1.90
C ALA A 63 -5.10 -0.18 1.72
N PRO A 64 -5.54 -0.84 0.63
CA PRO A 64 -5.43 -2.29 0.45
C PRO A 64 -4.02 -2.86 0.68
N GLU A 65 -3.91 -4.07 1.24
CA GLU A 65 -2.60 -4.69 1.54
C GLU A 65 -1.81 -5.07 0.28
N SER A 66 -2.50 -5.32 -0.84
CA SER A 66 -1.88 -5.51 -2.16
C SER A 66 -1.19 -4.25 -2.71
N TRP A 67 -1.47 -3.06 -2.16
CA TRP A 67 -0.92 -1.81 -2.67
C TRP A 67 0.52 -1.58 -2.17
N GLY A 68 1.48 -1.95 -3.02
CA GLY A 68 2.88 -1.59 -2.84
C GLY A 68 3.13 -0.06 -2.89
N ARG A 69 4.35 0.33 -2.49
CA ARG A 69 4.82 1.73 -2.39
C ARG A 69 4.42 2.61 -3.58
N THR A 70 4.57 2.11 -4.80
CA THR A 70 4.29 2.87 -6.03
C THR A 70 2.80 3.19 -6.16
N ALA A 71 1.91 2.24 -5.88
CA ALA A 71 0.46 2.44 -5.92
C ALA A 71 0.01 3.46 -4.86
N LEU A 72 0.52 3.35 -3.63
CA LEU A 72 0.25 4.33 -2.56
C LEU A 72 0.72 5.75 -2.93
N SER A 73 1.97 5.87 -3.41
CA SER A 73 2.57 7.13 -3.86
C SER A 73 1.73 7.80 -4.96
N GLN A 74 1.38 7.04 -6.01
CA GLN A 74 0.57 7.55 -7.13
C GLN A 74 -0.88 7.85 -6.75
N TRP A 75 -1.54 7.00 -5.95
CA TRP A 75 -2.93 7.20 -5.58
C TRP A 75 -3.12 8.40 -4.67
N PHE A 76 -2.33 8.51 -3.59
CA PHE A 76 -2.46 9.62 -2.63
C PHE A 76 -1.72 10.89 -3.06
N GLY A 77 -0.80 10.82 -4.03
CA GLY A 77 0.15 11.89 -4.33
C GLY A 77 1.22 12.05 -3.25
N ALA A 78 1.47 10.99 -2.48
CA ALA A 78 2.42 10.97 -1.37
C ALA A 78 3.86 10.82 -1.87
N ARG A 79 4.84 11.28 -1.08
CA ARG A 79 6.26 11.03 -1.39
C ARG A 79 6.61 9.56 -1.15
N ASP A 80 7.52 9.01 -1.95
CA ASP A 80 8.01 7.62 -1.85
C ASP A 80 8.41 7.19 -0.43
N HIS A 81 9.00 8.09 0.37
CA HIS A 81 9.38 7.79 1.75
C HIS A 81 8.17 7.71 2.70
N GLN A 82 7.11 8.50 2.48
CA GLN A 82 5.86 8.41 3.25
C GLN A 82 5.17 7.07 2.95
N ALA A 83 5.08 6.71 1.68
CA ALA A 83 4.49 5.43 1.24
C ALA A 83 5.32 4.21 1.70
N ARG A 84 6.66 4.33 1.78
CA ARG A 84 7.50 3.31 2.40
C ARG A 84 7.27 3.23 3.92
N GLN A 85 7.14 4.38 4.58
CA GLN A 85 6.93 4.44 6.03
C GLN A 85 5.58 3.85 6.44
N SER A 86 4.50 4.12 5.70
CA SER A 86 3.18 3.55 6.01
C SER A 86 3.16 2.03 5.89
N ILE A 87 3.83 1.46 4.88
CA ILE A 87 3.99 0.00 4.75
C ILE A 87 4.76 -0.58 5.95
N LEU A 88 5.92 0.01 6.28
CA LEU A 88 6.73 -0.46 7.41
C LEU A 88 5.95 -0.41 8.74
N LEU A 89 5.25 0.70 8.99
CA LEU A 89 4.49 0.89 10.22
C LEU A 89 3.26 -0.02 10.29
N ARG A 90 2.63 -0.34 9.16
CA ARG A 90 1.54 -1.33 9.08
C ARG A 90 2.05 -2.74 9.42
N LEU A 91 3.22 -3.12 8.91
CA LEU A 91 3.83 -4.43 9.18
C LEU A 91 4.31 -4.57 10.64
N ASP A 92 4.82 -3.49 11.24
CA ASP A 92 5.34 -3.46 12.61
C ASP A 92 4.24 -3.34 13.68
N LYS A 93 3.30 -2.40 13.51
CA LYS A 93 2.32 -2.01 14.55
C LYS A 93 0.85 -2.16 14.12
N GLY A 94 0.57 -2.62 12.90
CA GLY A 94 -0.79 -2.79 12.37
C GLY A 94 -1.45 -1.50 11.85
N VAL A 95 -2.57 -1.66 11.14
CA VAL A 95 -3.27 -0.62 10.34
C VAL A 95 -3.63 0.66 11.10
N LEU A 96 -3.83 0.60 12.42
CA LEU A 96 -4.31 1.74 13.24
C LEU A 96 -3.23 2.39 14.12
N ALA A 97 -1.97 2.03 13.97
CA ALA A 97 -0.90 2.58 14.81
C ALA A 97 -0.76 4.12 14.66
N PHE A 98 -0.17 4.75 15.68
CA PHE A 98 0.33 6.13 15.57
C PHE A 98 1.79 6.10 15.07
N PRO A 99 2.15 6.88 14.04
CA PRO A 99 3.54 7.06 13.67
C PRO A 99 4.26 7.92 14.72
N GLU A 100 5.14 7.29 15.50
CA GLU A 100 5.96 7.95 16.51
C GLU A 100 7.12 8.72 15.87
N TYR A 101 6.88 9.98 15.49
CA TYR A 101 7.96 10.88 15.06
C TYR A 101 8.67 11.47 16.27
N THR A 102 9.70 10.76 16.74
CA THR A 102 10.77 11.43 17.47
C THR A 102 11.41 12.47 16.54
N ARG A 103 11.54 13.73 17.00
CA ARG A 103 12.18 14.79 16.22
C ARG A 103 13.66 14.46 16.02
N GLY A 104 13.99 13.92 14.86
CA GLY A 104 15.34 13.53 14.46
C GLY A 104 15.29 12.30 13.55
N ASN A 105 16.34 12.11 12.74
CA ASN A 105 16.43 10.96 11.84
C ASN A 105 16.71 9.66 12.63
N LYS A 106 15.68 9.10 13.30
CA LYS A 106 15.69 7.70 13.78
C LYS A 106 14.76 6.85 12.93
N PHE A 107 15.25 6.53 11.73
CA PHE A 107 14.92 5.25 11.09
C PHE A 107 16.19 4.39 11.13
N LEU A 108 16.11 3.29 11.88
CA LEU A 108 17.10 2.21 11.91
C LEU A 108 18.50 2.64 12.38
N ASP A 109 18.60 2.86 13.69
CA ASP A 109 19.72 2.40 14.52
C ASP A 109 19.15 2.21 15.93
N ASP A 110 19.07 0.95 16.37
CA ASP A 110 19.27 0.41 17.74
C ASP A 110 18.93 -1.11 17.70
N ASP A 111 20.00 -1.93 17.70
CA ASP A 111 20.14 -3.41 17.81
C ASP A 111 19.49 -4.36 16.76
#